data_AF-L8J1X8-F1
#
_entry.id   AF-L8J1X8-F1
#
_cell.length_a   1.000
_cell.length_b   1.000
_cell.length_c   1.000
_cell.angle_alpha   90.00
_cell.angle_beta   90.00
_cell.angle_gamma   90.00
#
_symmetry.space_group_name_H-M   'P 1'
#
loop_
_entity.id
_entity.type
_entity.pdbx_description
1 polymer ?
#
loop_
_entity_poly.entity_id
_entity_poly.type
_entity_poly.pdbx_seq_one_letter_code
_entity_poly.pdbx_strand_id
1 'polypeptide(L)'
;LTKFTKLCEFPMLETGLFFLLSWSAFLSAEAAGLTGIVAVLFCGVTQAHYTYNNLSSDSKMRTKQLFEFMNFLAENVIFCYMGLALFTFQNHIFNALFILGAFVAIFVARACNIYPLSFLLNLGRKHKIPWNFQHMMMFSGLRGAIAFALAIRNTESQPKQMMFTTTLLLVFFTVWIFGGGTTPMLTWLQIR
;
A
#
# COMPACT_ATOMS: atom_id res chain seq x y z
N LEU A 1 2.73 -9.06 27.15
CA LEU A 1 1.96 -10.33 27.19
C LEU A 1 2.80 -11.55 26.81
N THR A 2 3.50 -11.55 25.67
CA THR A 2 4.30 -12.72 25.22
C THR A 2 5.53 -13.05 26.06
N LYS A 3 6.10 -12.10 26.81
CA LYS A 3 7.30 -12.32 27.67
C LYS A 3 7.00 -13.01 29.02
N PHE A 4 5.75 -12.97 29.50
CA PHE A 4 5.40 -13.36 30.88
C PHE A 4 4.46 -14.57 30.97
N THR A 5 4.12 -15.20 29.85
CA THR A 5 3.21 -16.36 29.81
C THR A 5 3.89 -17.50 29.04
N LYS A 6 3.70 -18.77 29.43
CA LYS A 6 4.21 -19.99 28.74
C LYS A 6 3.59 -20.22 27.34
N LEU A 7 3.25 -19.15 26.62
CA LEU A 7 2.63 -19.20 25.29
C LEU A 7 3.63 -19.60 24.19
N CYS A 8 4.93 -19.47 24.43
CA CYS A 8 5.98 -19.93 23.50
C CYS A 8 5.96 -21.45 23.27
N GLU A 9 5.33 -22.24 24.15
CA GLU A 9 5.15 -23.69 23.99
C GLU A 9 4.04 -24.03 22.97
N PHE A 10 3.16 -23.08 22.63
CA PHE A 10 2.06 -23.26 21.67
C PHE A 10 2.13 -22.25 20.51
N PRO A 11 2.93 -22.54 19.47
CA PRO A 11 3.17 -21.61 18.36
C PRO A 11 1.92 -21.20 17.56
N MET A 12 0.91 -22.08 17.47
CA MET A 12 -0.37 -21.74 16.83
C MET A 12 -1.12 -20.66 17.61
N LEU A 13 -1.13 -20.75 18.94
CA LEU A 13 -1.82 -19.80 19.80
C LEU A 13 -1.14 -18.43 19.76
N GLU A 14 0.19 -18.41 19.74
CA GLU A 14 0.98 -17.18 19.60
C GLU A 14 0.70 -16.46 18.28
N THR A 15 0.66 -17.20 17.17
CA THR A 15 0.34 -16.66 15.84
C THR A 15 -1.10 -16.15 15.74
N GLY A 16 -2.06 -16.91 16.30
CA GLY A 16 -3.47 -16.50 16.34
C GLY A 16 -3.71 -15.25 17.19
N LEU A 17 -3.09 -15.18 18.37
CA LEU A 17 -3.15 -14.01 19.25
C LEU A 17 -2.55 -12.78 18.57
N PHE A 18 -1.45 -12.94 17.84
CA PHE A 18 -0.83 -11.85 17.07
C PHE A 18 -1.85 -11.23 16.09
N PHE A 19 -2.50 -12.07 15.29
CA PHE A 19 -3.50 -11.63 14.31
C PHE A 19 -4.74 -10.99 14.96
N LEU A 20 -5.27 -11.63 16.01
CA LEU A 20 -6.44 -11.13 16.75
C LEU A 20 -6.16 -9.78 17.39
N LEU A 21 -4.97 -9.56 17.95
CA LEU A 21 -4.57 -8.27 18.52
C LEU A 21 -4.55 -7.17 17.45
N SER A 22 -3.99 -7.44 16.26
CA SER A 22 -3.99 -6.46 15.15
C SER A 22 -5.42 -6.11 14.72
N TRP A 23 -6.31 -7.12 14.59
CA TRP A 23 -7.71 -6.91 14.24
C TRP A 23 -8.50 -6.17 15.33
N SER A 24 -8.23 -6.47 16.60
CA SER A 24 -8.85 -5.79 17.74
C SER A 24 -8.50 -4.30 17.79
N ALA A 25 -7.28 -3.92 17.39
CA ALA A 25 -6.86 -2.52 17.31
C ALA A 25 -7.65 -1.76 16.22
N PHE A 26 -7.96 -2.42 15.10
CA PHE A 26 -8.84 -1.86 14.08
C PHE A 26 -10.26 -1.64 14.60
N LEU A 27 -10.87 -2.69 15.18
CA LEU A 27 -12.25 -2.64 15.67
C LEU A 27 -12.45 -1.64 16.81
N SER A 28 -11.50 -1.58 17.74
CA SER A 28 -11.56 -0.64 18.87
C SER A 28 -11.45 0.82 18.42
N ALA A 29 -10.61 1.11 17.42
CA ALA A 29 -10.50 2.45 16.85
C ALA A 29 -11.78 2.87 16.12
N GLU A 30 -12.38 2.00 15.31
CA GLU A 30 -13.68 2.28 14.66
C GLU A 30 -14.81 2.46 15.69
N ALA A 31 -14.84 1.65 16.76
CA ALA A 31 -15.81 1.81 17.84
C ALA A 31 -15.67 3.15 18.59
N ALA A 32 -14.45 3.70 18.65
CA ALA A 32 -14.17 5.02 19.21
C ALA A 32 -14.39 6.18 18.22
N GLY A 33 -14.80 5.91 16.98
CA GLY A 33 -14.96 6.93 15.93
C GLY A 33 -13.63 7.46 15.37
N LEU A 34 -12.51 6.77 15.61
CA LEU A 34 -11.19 7.09 15.08
C LEU A 34 -10.90 6.30 13.80
N THR A 35 -9.85 6.68 13.05
CA THR A 35 -9.48 5.99 11.81
C THR A 35 -8.90 4.60 12.08
N GLY A 36 -9.68 3.54 11.88
CA GLY A 36 -9.25 2.16 12.13
C GLY A 36 -8.00 1.74 11.34
N ILE A 37 -7.90 2.21 10.08
CA ILE A 37 -6.79 1.88 9.17
C ILE A 37 -5.44 2.40 9.72
N VAL A 38 -5.43 3.59 10.34
CA VAL A 38 -4.20 4.16 10.93
C VAL A 38 -3.84 3.44 12.22
N ALA A 39 -4.85 3.08 13.03
CA ALA A 39 -4.65 2.34 14.28
C ALA A 39 -4.03 0.97 14.03
N VAL A 40 -4.53 0.20 13.07
CA VAL A 40 -3.97 -1.11 12.72
C VAL A 40 -2.57 -0.99 12.10
N LEU A 41 -2.28 0.06 11.33
CA LEU A 41 -0.94 0.33 10.80
C LEU A 41 0.06 0.56 11.94
N PHE A 42 -0.28 1.42 12.89
CA PHE A 42 0.58 1.69 14.04
C PHE A 42 0.76 0.44 14.92
N CYS A 43 -0.32 -0.31 15.14
CA CYS A 43 -0.27 -1.60 15.82
C CYS A 43 0.66 -2.59 15.09
N GLY A 44 0.58 -2.69 13.76
CA GLY A 44 1.44 -3.57 12.96
C GLY A 44 2.91 -3.18 13.03
N VAL A 45 3.24 -1.88 12.95
CA VAL A 45 4.63 -1.39 13.07
C VAL A 45 5.20 -1.68 14.45
N THR A 46 4.44 -1.41 15.51
CA THR A 46 4.87 -1.71 16.89
C THR A 46 5.01 -3.21 17.12
N GLN A 47 4.09 -4.02 16.61
CA GLN A 47 4.17 -5.47 16.67
C GLN A 47 5.38 -6.03 15.90
N ALA A 48 5.71 -5.48 14.74
CA ALA A 48 6.89 -5.88 13.98
C ALA A 48 8.21 -5.58 14.71
N HIS A 49 8.27 -4.48 15.46
CA HIS A 49 9.47 -4.11 16.21
C HIS A 49 9.60 -4.86 17.55
N TYR A 50 8.52 -4.93 18.33
CA TYR A 50 8.56 -5.46 19.69
C TYR A 50 8.12 -6.91 19.79
N THR A 51 6.97 -7.24 19.20
CA THR A 51 6.36 -8.56 19.34
C THR A 51 7.09 -9.59 18.50
N TYR A 52 7.38 -9.28 17.23
CA TYR A 52 8.06 -10.19 16.30
C TYR A 52 9.39 -10.65 16.83
N ASN A 53 10.21 -9.78 17.44
CA ASN A 53 11.51 -10.19 17.94
C ASN A 53 11.40 -11.13 19.15
N ASN A 54 10.33 -11.00 19.94
CA ASN A 54 10.03 -11.82 21.11
C ASN A 54 9.31 -13.14 20.78
N LEU A 55 8.91 -13.37 19.52
CA LEU A 55 8.29 -14.64 19.10
C LEU A 55 9.32 -15.79 19.05
N SER A 56 8.83 -17.02 19.26
CA SER A 56 9.59 -18.25 18.98
C SER A 56 10.00 -18.33 17.50
N SER A 57 11.10 -19.03 17.18
CA SER A 57 11.61 -19.18 15.81
C SER A 57 10.57 -19.75 14.86
N ASP A 58 9.81 -20.75 15.31
CA ASP A 58 8.79 -21.40 14.49
C ASP A 58 7.57 -20.49 14.26
N SER A 59 7.18 -19.72 15.28
CA SER A 59 6.10 -18.74 15.19
C SER A 59 6.46 -17.59 14.25
N LYS A 60 7.73 -17.15 14.23
CA LYS A 60 8.24 -16.13 13.29
C LYS A 60 8.06 -16.57 11.84
N MET A 61 8.45 -17.80 11.52
CA MET A 61 8.31 -18.35 10.16
C MET A 61 6.83 -18.46 9.76
N ARG A 62 6.00 -19.06 10.63
CA ARG A 62 4.57 -19.22 10.37
C ARG A 62 3.85 -17.89 10.19
N THR A 63 4.12 -16.92 11.06
CA THR A 63 3.51 -15.59 10.98
C THR A 63 3.90 -14.91 9.67
N LYS A 64 5.18 -14.97 9.27
CA LYS A 64 5.66 -14.42 8.01
C LYS A 64 4.94 -15.06 6.80
N GLN A 65 4.88 -16.38 6.74
CA GLN A 65 4.19 -17.10 5.67
C GLN A 65 2.69 -16.76 5.60
N LEU A 66 2.03 -16.63 6.76
CA LEU A 66 0.62 -16.25 6.84
C LEU A 66 0.39 -14.84 6.30
N PHE A 67 1.22 -13.86 6.68
CA PHE A 67 1.09 -12.49 6.17
C PHE A 67 1.44 -12.37 4.68
N GLU A 68 2.45 -13.12 4.20
CA GLU A 68 2.77 -13.19 2.78
C GLU A 68 1.61 -13.78 1.96
N PHE A 69 1.01 -14.87 2.44
CA PHE A 69 -0.16 -15.48 1.82
C PHE A 69 -1.38 -14.54 1.82
N MET A 70 -1.68 -13.88 2.95
CA MET A 70 -2.77 -12.91 3.05
C MET A 70 -2.54 -11.69 2.14
N ASN A 71 -1.30 -11.19 2.05
CA ASN A 71 -0.96 -10.12 1.13
C ASN A 71 -1.18 -10.54 -0.33
N PHE A 72 -0.73 -11.74 -0.71
CA PHE A 72 -0.94 -12.28 -2.05
C PHE A 72 -2.43 -12.41 -2.38
N LEU A 73 -3.23 -12.94 -1.45
CA LEU A 73 -4.68 -13.08 -1.63
C LEU A 73 -5.36 -11.71 -1.75
N ALA A 74 -5.05 -10.77 -0.86
CA ALA A 74 -5.62 -9.42 -0.87
C ALA A 74 -5.29 -8.67 -2.17
N GLU A 75 -4.06 -8.78 -2.65
CA GLU A 75 -3.63 -8.17 -3.91
C GLU A 75 -4.40 -8.75 -5.11
N ASN A 76 -4.58 -10.07 -5.18
CA ASN A 76 -5.38 -10.72 -6.22
C ASN A 76 -6.85 -10.31 -6.18
N VAL A 77 -7.45 -10.22 -4.99
CA VAL A 77 -8.85 -9.78 -4.82
C VAL A 77 -9.03 -8.36 -5.32
N ILE A 78 -8.14 -7.44 -4.94
CA ILE A 78 -8.21 -6.04 -5.38
C ILE A 78 -8.00 -5.93 -6.90
N PHE A 79 -7.07 -6.69 -7.46
CA PHE A 79 -6.82 -6.70 -8.90
C PHE A 79 -8.01 -7.22 -9.71
N CYS A 80 -8.59 -8.34 -9.29
CA CYS A 80 -9.80 -8.91 -9.90
C CYS A 80 -10.97 -7.91 -9.84
N TYR A 81 -11.15 -7.26 -8.68
CA TYR A 81 -12.24 -6.31 -8.48
C TYR A 81 -12.06 -5.00 -9.26
N MET A 82 -10.84 -4.48 -9.41
CA MET A 82 -10.56 -3.37 -10.32
C MET A 82 -10.88 -3.72 -11.78
N GLY A 83 -10.55 -4.95 -12.22
CA GLY A 83 -10.91 -5.45 -13.54
C GLY A 83 -12.44 -5.50 -13.76
N LEU A 84 -13.18 -6.03 -12.78
CA LEU A 84 -14.65 -6.04 -12.80
C LEU A 84 -15.26 -4.63 -12.84
N ALA A 85 -14.71 -3.70 -12.04
CA ALA A 85 -15.17 -2.32 -12.00
C ALA A 85 -15.01 -1.60 -13.34
N LEU A 86 -13.97 -1.92 -14.12
CA LEU A 86 -13.80 -1.36 -15.48
C LEU A 86 -14.91 -1.79 -16.44
N PHE A 87 -15.38 -3.04 -16.36
CA PHE A 87 -16.39 -3.57 -17.28
C PHE A 87 -17.84 -3.27 -16.88
N THR A 88 -18.10 -3.02 -15.59
CA THR A 88 -19.48 -2.87 -15.08
C THR A 88 -20.00 -1.42 -15.20
N PHE A 89 -19.13 -0.41 -15.10
CA PHE A 89 -19.56 0.99 -15.16
C PHE A 89 -19.53 1.52 -16.61
N GLN A 90 -20.60 1.30 -17.39
CA GLN A 90 -20.64 1.69 -18.81
C GLN A 90 -21.14 3.13 -19.07
N ASN A 91 -21.72 3.83 -18.09
CA ASN A 91 -22.27 5.19 -18.27
C ASN A 91 -21.26 6.27 -17.91
N HIS A 92 -20.23 6.44 -18.74
CA HIS A 92 -19.20 7.43 -18.53
C HIS A 92 -19.49 8.73 -19.29
N ILE A 93 -19.69 9.82 -18.55
CA ILE A 93 -19.50 11.17 -19.07
C ILE A 93 -17.98 11.39 -19.11
N PHE A 94 -17.35 10.94 -20.20
CA PHE A 94 -15.90 11.03 -20.39
C PHE A 94 -15.48 12.47 -20.71
N ASN A 95 -14.96 13.17 -19.71
CA ASN A 95 -14.10 14.32 -19.97
C ASN A 95 -12.65 13.83 -20.11
N ALA A 96 -12.26 13.45 -21.33
CA ALA A 96 -10.90 13.00 -21.65
C ALA A 96 -9.84 14.03 -21.22
N LEU A 97 -10.18 15.33 -21.29
CA LEU A 97 -9.33 16.42 -20.83
C LEU A 97 -9.04 16.35 -19.32
N PHE A 98 -10.04 15.98 -18.51
CA PHE A 98 -9.90 15.85 -17.05
C PHE A 98 -9.00 14.67 -16.69
N ILE A 99 -9.14 13.55 -17.39
CA ILE A 99 -8.32 12.35 -17.19
C ILE A 99 -6.86 12.63 -17.55
N LEU A 100 -6.61 13.27 -18.71
CA LEU A 100 -5.27 13.64 -19.13
C LEU A 100 -4.65 14.67 -18.18
N GLY A 101 -5.42 15.67 -17.75
CA GLY A 101 -4.99 16.64 -16.73
C GLY A 101 -4.61 15.97 -15.41
N ALA A 102 -5.42 15.02 -14.92
CA ALA A 102 -5.13 14.26 -13.71
C ALA A 102 -3.90 13.36 -13.86
N PHE A 103 -3.69 12.77 -15.05
CA PHE A 103 -2.50 11.99 -15.37
C PHE A 103 -1.23 12.86 -15.32
N VAL A 104 -1.23 14.02 -15.96
CA VAL A 104 -0.07 14.93 -15.89
C VAL A 104 0.14 15.42 -14.45
N ALA A 105 -0.93 15.80 -13.76
CA ALA A 105 -0.87 16.30 -12.40
C ALA A 105 -0.27 15.29 -11.41
N ILE A 106 -0.61 14.00 -11.50
CA ILE A 106 -0.06 12.99 -10.57
C ILE A 106 1.45 12.77 -10.77
N PHE A 107 1.93 12.81 -12.02
CA PHE A 107 3.36 12.72 -12.32
C PHE A 107 4.12 13.95 -11.83
N VAL A 108 3.60 15.14 -12.09
CA VAL A 108 4.22 16.40 -11.64
C VAL A 108 4.21 16.47 -10.10
N ALA A 109 3.07 16.18 -9.45
CA ALA A 109 2.96 16.20 -8.00
C ALA A 109 3.97 15.24 -7.34
N ARG A 110 4.16 14.07 -7.93
CA ARG A 110 5.10 13.08 -7.43
C ARG A 110 6.56 13.49 -7.65
N ALA A 111 6.90 14.05 -8.80
CA ALA A 111 8.23 14.63 -9.05
C ALA A 111 8.51 15.77 -8.05
N CYS A 112 7.57 16.69 -7.89
CA CYS A 112 7.67 17.82 -6.95
C CYS A 112 7.72 17.40 -5.48
N ASN A 113 7.29 16.19 -5.12
CA ASN A 113 7.47 15.68 -3.75
C ASN A 113 8.83 14.98 -3.59
N ILE A 114 9.20 14.09 -4.52
CA ILE A 114 10.39 13.23 -4.38
C ILE A 114 11.69 14.05 -4.53
N TYR A 115 11.79 14.92 -5.53
CA TYR A 115 13.05 15.65 -5.80
C TYR A 115 13.39 16.68 -4.70
N PRO A 116 12.47 17.53 -4.23
CA PRO A 116 12.76 18.46 -3.14
C PRO A 116 13.02 17.75 -1.80
N LEU A 117 12.26 16.71 -1.49
CA LEU A 117 12.44 15.97 -0.24
C LEU A 117 13.78 15.23 -0.23
N SER A 118 14.18 14.65 -1.35
CA SER A 118 15.50 14.01 -1.49
C SER A 118 16.65 15.03 -1.51
N PHE A 119 16.45 16.24 -2.04
CA PHE A 119 17.40 17.33 -1.94
C PHE A 119 17.61 17.78 -0.47
N LEU A 120 16.51 17.98 0.27
CA LEU A 120 16.55 18.35 1.68
C LEU A 120 17.23 17.27 2.54
N LEU A 121 16.92 15.99 2.28
CA LEU A 121 17.58 14.86 2.94
C LEU A 121 19.07 14.75 2.58
N ASN A 122 19.46 15.09 1.34
CA ASN A 122 20.86 15.08 0.90
C ASN A 122 21.70 16.20 1.54
N LEU A 123 21.08 17.24 2.11
CA LEU A 123 21.79 18.30 2.82
C LEU A 123 22.26 17.85 4.22
N GLY A 124 21.50 16.96 4.88
CA GLY A 124 21.78 16.50 6.25
C GLY A 124 22.43 15.12 6.37
N ARG A 125 22.55 14.35 5.27
CA ARG A 125 23.00 12.95 5.31
C ARG A 125 24.44 12.78 4.79
N LYS A 126 25.28 12.06 5.54
CA LYS A 126 26.66 11.69 5.11
C LYS A 126 26.69 10.80 3.86
N HIS A 127 25.69 9.92 3.69
CA HIS A 127 25.53 9.08 2.50
C HIS A 127 24.45 9.66 1.57
N LYS A 128 24.88 10.35 0.50
CA LYS A 128 23.97 11.00 -0.45
C LYS A 128 23.21 9.96 -1.27
N ILE A 129 21.95 10.25 -1.57
CA ILE A 129 21.12 9.45 -2.48
C ILE A 129 21.49 9.86 -3.91
N PRO A 130 22.03 8.95 -4.75
CA PRO A 130 22.37 9.26 -6.12
C PRO A 130 21.12 9.49 -6.97
N TRP A 131 21.26 10.26 -8.04
CA TRP A 131 20.18 10.57 -8.98
C TRP A 131 19.50 9.32 -9.54
N ASN A 132 20.25 8.25 -9.79
CA ASN A 132 19.69 6.97 -10.25
C ASN A 132 18.64 6.44 -9.26
N PHE A 133 18.96 6.44 -7.97
CA PHE A 133 18.04 5.99 -6.93
C PHE A 133 16.81 6.91 -6.80
N GLN A 134 16.96 8.21 -7.04
CA GLN A 134 15.82 9.15 -7.07
C GLN A 134 14.85 8.84 -8.21
N HIS A 135 15.35 8.54 -9.40
CA HIS A 135 14.52 8.11 -10.54
C HIS A 135 13.84 6.75 -10.26
N MET A 136 14.52 5.83 -9.57
CA MET A 136 13.90 4.58 -9.13
C MET A 136 12.76 4.82 -8.13
N MET A 137 12.95 5.71 -7.15
CA MET A 137 11.89 6.06 -6.19
C MET A 137 10.67 6.66 -6.90
N MET A 138 10.89 7.49 -7.92
CA MET A 138 9.82 8.00 -8.78
C MET A 138 9.07 6.86 -9.49
N PHE A 139 9.77 5.82 -9.95
CA PHE A 139 9.17 4.70 -10.68
C PHE A 139 8.53 3.63 -9.78
N SER A 140 9.05 3.42 -8.56
CA SER A 140 8.76 2.24 -7.71
C SER A 140 7.46 2.30 -6.90
N GLY A 141 7.01 3.49 -6.51
CA GLY A 141 5.90 3.64 -5.55
C GLY A 141 4.50 3.40 -6.14
N LEU A 142 4.21 2.17 -6.56
CA LEU A 142 2.94 1.85 -7.19
C LEU A 142 2.21 0.71 -6.51
N ARG A 143 1.32 1.07 -5.59
CA ARG A 143 0.15 0.27 -5.22
C ARG A 143 -1.05 1.20 -5.05
N GLY A 144 -1.78 1.40 -6.15
CA GLY A 144 -2.99 2.23 -6.23
C GLY A 144 -4.25 1.60 -5.60
N ALA A 145 -4.11 0.43 -4.99
CA ALA A 145 -5.18 -0.29 -4.30
C ALA A 145 -5.91 0.56 -3.25
N ILE A 146 -5.16 1.36 -2.46
CA ILE A 146 -5.73 2.24 -1.43
C ILE A 146 -6.54 3.38 -2.07
N ALA A 147 -6.03 3.98 -3.15
CA ALA A 147 -6.74 5.04 -3.87
C ALA A 147 -8.04 4.52 -4.48
N PHE A 148 -8.02 3.32 -5.05
CA PHE A 148 -9.21 2.65 -5.56
C PHE A 148 -10.24 2.36 -4.45
N ALA A 149 -9.80 1.80 -3.30
CA ALA A 149 -10.68 1.53 -2.17
C ALA A 149 -11.30 2.81 -1.56
N LEU A 150 -10.61 3.94 -1.61
CA LEU A 150 -11.16 5.23 -1.20
C LEU A 150 -12.16 5.78 -2.22
N ALA A 151 -11.86 5.65 -3.51
CA ALA A 151 -12.71 6.15 -4.57
C ALA A 151 -14.08 5.47 -4.59
N ILE A 152 -14.14 4.15 -4.36
CA ILE A 152 -15.41 3.42 -4.36
C ILE A 152 -16.33 3.79 -3.20
N ARG A 153 -15.76 4.10 -2.03
CA ARG A 153 -16.54 4.50 -0.84
C ARG A 153 -17.28 5.83 -1.02
N ASN A 154 -16.90 6.65 -2.00
CA ASN A 154 -17.39 8.01 -2.16
C ASN A 154 -18.14 8.20 -3.50
N THR A 155 -19.09 7.33 -3.82
CA THR A 155 -19.75 7.31 -5.16
C THR A 155 -21.13 8.02 -5.21
N GLU A 156 -21.47 8.80 -4.19
CA GLU A 156 -22.84 9.31 -3.99
C GLU A 156 -23.30 10.40 -4.99
N SER A 157 -22.38 11.04 -5.72
CA SER A 157 -22.73 12.15 -6.63
C SER A 157 -22.07 12.00 -8.00
N GLN A 158 -22.72 12.53 -9.05
CA GLN A 158 -22.20 12.53 -10.42
C GLN A 158 -20.73 13.01 -10.57
N PRO A 159 -20.28 14.12 -9.93
CA PRO A 159 -18.88 14.53 -10.01
C PRO A 159 -17.93 13.52 -9.35
N LYS A 160 -18.36 12.86 -8.28
CA LYS A 160 -17.57 11.83 -7.61
C LYS A 160 -17.48 10.53 -8.42
N GLN A 161 -18.52 10.19 -9.19
CA GLN A 161 -18.48 9.08 -10.16
C GLN A 161 -17.43 9.34 -11.25
N MET A 162 -17.33 10.57 -11.76
CA MET A 162 -16.27 10.95 -12.71
C MET A 162 -14.87 10.83 -12.09
N MET A 163 -14.70 11.19 -10.82
CA MET A 163 -13.44 11.00 -10.08
C MET A 163 -13.10 9.52 -9.88
N PHE A 164 -14.11 8.67 -9.58
CA PHE A 164 -13.94 7.23 -9.44
C PHE A 164 -13.42 6.59 -10.71
N THR A 165 -14.10 6.83 -11.84
CA THR A 165 -13.68 6.44 -13.18
C THR A 165 -12.25 6.87 -13.50
N THR A 166 -11.93 8.14 -13.24
CA THR A 166 -10.60 8.69 -13.54
C THR A 166 -9.54 7.99 -12.70
N THR A 167 -9.80 7.79 -11.41
CA THR A 167 -8.90 7.10 -10.49
C THR A 167 -8.70 5.64 -10.91
N LEU A 168 -9.76 4.95 -11.31
CA LEU A 168 -9.71 3.57 -11.78
C LEU A 168 -8.81 3.42 -13.01
N LEU A 169 -9.00 4.27 -14.03
CA LEU A 169 -8.19 4.27 -15.25
C LEU A 169 -6.72 4.62 -14.94
N LEU A 170 -6.48 5.62 -14.09
CA LEU A 170 -5.13 5.98 -13.67
C LEU A 170 -4.45 4.82 -12.94
N VAL A 171 -5.10 4.20 -11.97
CA VAL A 171 -4.54 3.07 -11.22
C VAL A 171 -4.27 1.88 -12.14
N PHE A 172 -5.19 1.54 -13.05
CA PHE A 172 -4.98 0.44 -14.00
C PHE A 172 -3.79 0.70 -14.93
N PHE A 173 -3.75 1.86 -15.58
CA PHE A 173 -2.67 2.24 -16.48
C PHE A 173 -1.32 2.28 -15.78
N THR A 174 -1.28 2.88 -14.59
CA THR A 174 -0.04 2.97 -13.82
C THR A 174 0.42 1.59 -13.35
N VAL A 175 -0.46 0.73 -12.82
CA VAL A 175 -0.10 -0.63 -12.38
C VAL A 175 0.44 -1.45 -13.54
N TRP A 176 -0.17 -1.35 -14.72
CA TRP A 176 0.28 -2.08 -15.90
C TRP A 176 1.66 -1.61 -16.38
N ILE A 177 1.87 -0.30 -16.54
CA ILE A 177 3.13 0.25 -17.07
C ILE A 177 4.26 0.18 -16.06
N PHE A 178 4.03 0.61 -14.82
CA PHE A 178 5.08 0.61 -13.81
C PHE A 178 5.31 -0.78 -13.24
N GLY A 179 4.25 -1.58 -13.01
CA GLY A 179 4.38 -2.97 -12.57
C GLY A 179 5.09 -3.84 -13.61
N GLY A 180 4.70 -3.77 -14.88
CA GLY A 180 5.38 -4.46 -15.97
C GLY A 180 6.78 -3.91 -16.28
N GLY A 181 6.98 -2.60 -16.11
CA GLY A 181 8.25 -1.92 -16.36
C GLY A 181 9.26 -1.97 -15.22
N THR A 182 8.94 -2.58 -14.07
CA THR A 182 9.85 -2.60 -12.92
C THR A 182 11.11 -3.43 -13.21
N THR A 183 10.97 -4.58 -13.89
CA THR A 183 12.09 -5.47 -14.25
C THR A 183 13.07 -4.86 -15.27
N PRO A 184 12.64 -4.21 -16.38
CA PRO A 184 13.58 -3.52 -17.26
C PRO A 184 14.19 -2.28 -16.61
N MET A 185 13.45 -1.55 -15.77
CA MET A 185 13.97 -0.36 -15.07
C MET A 185 15.09 -0.72 -14.08
N LEU A 186 14.95 -1.81 -13.32
CA LEU A 186 15.99 -2.36 -12.44
C LEU A 186 17.27 -2.69 -13.21
N THR A 187 17.12 -3.28 -14.39
CA THR A 187 18.24 -3.68 -15.26
C THR A 187 18.94 -2.45 -15.88
N TRP A 188 18.14 -1.47 -16.32
CA TRP A 188 18.64 -0.22 -16.91
C TRP A 188 19.39 0.64 -15.88
N LEU A 189 18.93 0.62 -14.63
CA LEU A 189 19.50 1.44 -13.56
C LEU A 189 20.66 0.78 -12.80
N GLN A 190 21.01 -0.48 -13.14
CA GLN A 190 22.13 -1.24 -12.57
C GLN A 190 22.09 -1.36 -11.03
N ILE A 191 20.90 -1.50 -10.45
CA ILE A 191 20.74 -1.74 -9.01
C ILE A 191 20.53 -3.24 -8.84
N ARG A 192 21.59 -3.92 -8.37
CA ARG A 192 21.60 -5.36 -8.07
C ARG A 192 21.49 -5.60 -6.57
#